data_AF-A0A165LEZ1-F1
#
_entry.id   AF-A0A165LEZ1-F1
#
_cell.length_a   1.000
_cell.length_b   1.000
_cell.length_c   1.000
_cell.angle_alpha   90.00
_cell.angle_beta   90.00
_cell.angle_gamma   90.00
#
_symmetry.space_group_name_H-M   'P 1'
#
loop_
_entity.id
_entity.type
_entity.pdbx_description
1 polymer ?
#
loop_
_entity_poly.entity_id
_entity_poly.type
_entity_poly.pdbx_seq_one_letter_code
_entity_poly.pdbx_strand_id
1 'polypeptide(L)' 'MSPEDKRDLQYRARRAISAPVPQSVRNGNSRKAADYKDCCAVVGAYLRTGHQVERARLHVLRLEGMQGLLP' A
#
# COMPACT_ATOMS: atom_id res chain seq x y z
N MET A 1 -1.45 -4.58 18.13
CA MET A 1 -2.45 -4.19 17.13
C MET A 1 -3.76 -4.89 17.46
N SER A 2 -4.84 -4.14 17.64
CA SER A 2 -6.15 -4.69 17.96
C SER A 2 -6.74 -5.46 16.75
N PRO A 3 -7.76 -6.32 16.95
CA PRO A 3 -8.50 -6.92 15.84
C PRO A 3 -9.10 -5.88 14.89
N GLU A 4 -9.55 -4.74 15.43
CA GLU A 4 -10.12 -3.64 14.66
C GLU A 4 -9.08 -2.95 13.80
N ASP A 5 -7.89 -2.66 14.34
CA ASP A 5 -6.77 -2.08 13.59
C ASP A 5 -6.35 -2.98 12.41
N LYS A 6 -6.34 -4.30 12.63
CA LYS A 6 -6.03 -5.27 11.56
C LYS A 6 -7.10 -5.23 10.47
N ARG A 7 -8.36 -5.08 10.84
CA ARG A 7 -9.48 -4.99 9.90
C ARG A 7 -9.41 -3.71 9.08
N ASP A 8 -9.14 -2.57 9.72
CA ASP A 8 -8.90 -1.29 9.05
C ASP A 8 -7.72 -1.39 8.07
N LEU A 9 -6.60 -1.96 8.52
CA LEU A 9 -5.42 -2.13 7.68
C LEU A 9 -5.70 -3.01 6.46
N GLN A 10 -6.46 -4.11 6.62
CA GLN A 10 -6.87 -4.93 5.47
C GLN A 10 -7.77 -4.17 4.50
N TYR A 11 -8.71 -3.37 5.01
CA TYR A 11 -9.59 -2.55 4.17
C TYR A 11 -8.77 -1.54 3.35
N ARG A 12 -7.88 -0.80 4.01
CA ARG A 12 -6.99 0.18 3.37
C ARG A 12 -6.04 -0.47 2.38
N ALA A 13 -5.45 -1.62 2.73
CA ALA A 13 -4.59 -2.39 1.84
C ALA A 13 -5.30 -2.81 0.54
N ARG A 14 -6.54 -3.32 0.64
CA ARG A 14 -7.36 -3.70 -0.54
C ARG A 14 -7.66 -2.50 -1.41
N ARG A 15 -8.07 -1.39 -0.79
CA ARG A 15 -8.35 -0.13 -1.50
C ARG A 15 -7.11 0.39 -2.21
N ALA A 16 -5.97 0.43 -1.53
CA ALA A 16 -4.72 0.97 -2.06
C ALA A 16 -4.19 0.18 -3.28
N ILE A 17 -4.27 -1.15 -3.26
CA ILE A 17 -3.84 -2.00 -4.39
C ILE A 17 -4.83 -1.97 -5.57
N SER A 18 -6.13 -1.84 -5.28
CA SER A 18 -7.17 -1.84 -6.33
C SER A 18 -7.32 -0.49 -7.03
N ALA A 19 -6.72 0.56 -6.47
CA ALA A 19 -6.75 1.89 -7.07
C ALA A 19 -5.95 1.93 -8.39
N PRO A 20 -6.34 2.75 -9.37
CA PRO A 20 -5.53 3.00 -10.55
C PRO A 20 -4.11 3.47 -10.17
N VAL A 21 -3.13 3.12 -11.01
CA VAL A 21 -1.75 3.59 -10.82
C VAL A 21 -1.73 5.12 -10.74
N PRO A 22 -1.19 5.72 -9.65
CA PRO A 22 -1.23 7.17 -9.46
C PRO A 22 -0.49 7.94 -10.54
N GLN A 23 -0.95 9.15 -10.87
CA GLN A 23 -0.27 10.01 -11.85
C GLN A 23 1.18 10.34 -11.45
N SER A 24 1.43 10.47 -10.13
CA SER A 24 2.76 10.68 -9.54
C SER A 24 3.75 9.55 -9.87
N VAL A 25 3.24 8.33 -10.09
CA VAL A 25 4.00 7.14 -10.49
C VAL A 25 4.09 7.05 -12.01
N ARG A 26 2.97 7.29 -12.72
CA ARG A 26 2.93 7.25 -14.20
C ARG A 26 3.87 8.26 -14.85
N ASN A 27 3.90 9.49 -14.32
CA ASN A 27 4.78 10.57 -14.79
C ASN A 27 6.13 10.58 -14.06
N GLY A 28 6.38 9.60 -13.19
CA GLY A 28 7.60 9.48 -12.42
C GLY A 28 8.76 8.92 -13.24
N ASN A 29 9.88 8.70 -12.55
CA ASN A 29 11.02 7.96 -13.11
C ASN A 29 10.90 6.46 -12.79
N SER A 30 11.81 5.67 -13.36
CA SER A 30 11.92 4.23 -13.12
C SER A 30 12.01 3.88 -11.63
N ARG A 31 12.65 4.74 -10.82
CA ARG A 31 12.74 4.55 -9.38
C ARG A 31 11.38 4.61 -8.69
N LYS A 32 10.56 5.62 -8.99
CA LYS A 32 9.20 5.74 -8.44
C LYS A 32 8.32 4.55 -8.84
N ALA A 33 8.46 4.06 -10.08
CA ALA A 33 7.76 2.88 -10.54
C ALA A 33 8.19 1.61 -9.78
N ALA A 34 9.49 1.45 -9.51
CA ALA A 34 10.01 0.35 -8.69
C ALA A 34 9.49 0.43 -7.25
N ASP A 35 9.59 1.60 -6.61
CA ASP A 35 9.12 1.81 -5.24
C ASP A 35 7.60 1.52 -5.10
N TYR A 36 6.79 1.92 -6.09
CA TYR A 36 5.36 1.60 -6.14
C TYR A 36 5.12 0.07 -6.24
N LYS A 37 5.81 -0.61 -7.17
CA LYS A 37 5.69 -2.07 -7.34
C LYS A 37 6.10 -2.83 -6.07
N ASP A 38 7.16 -2.40 -5.41
CA ASP A 38 7.62 -3.00 -4.15
C ASP A 38 6.57 -2.84 -3.05
N CYS A 39 5.94 -1.66 -2.95
CA CYS A 39 4.85 -1.45 -2.00
C CYS A 39 3.65 -2.35 -2.32
N CYS A 40 3.23 -2.44 -3.59
CA CYS A 40 2.16 -3.34 -4.02
C CYS A 40 2.48 -4.81 -3.70
N ALA A 41 3.73 -5.25 -3.89
CA ALA A 41 4.15 -6.62 -3.61
C ALA A 41 4.05 -6.96 -2.11
N VAL A 42 4.54 -6.07 -1.23
CA VAL A 42 4.47 -6.25 0.22
C VAL A 42 3.02 -6.24 0.71
N VAL A 43 2.22 -5.27 0.29
CA VAL A 43 0.81 -5.17 0.70
C VAL A 43 0.01 -6.35 0.15
N GLY A 44 0.30 -6.82 -1.07
CA GLY A 44 -0.33 -8.02 -1.65
C GLY A 44 0.04 -9.29 -0.90
N ALA A 45 1.29 -9.43 -0.45
CA ALA A 45 1.71 -10.56 0.38
C ALA A 45 1.00 -10.56 1.75
N TYR A 46 0.82 -9.38 2.35
CA TYR A 46 0.04 -9.23 3.57
C TYR A 46 -1.43 -9.64 3.37
N LEU A 47 -2.08 -9.19 2.30
CA LEU A 47 -3.47 -9.54 2.02
C LEU A 47 -3.70 -11.05 1.82
N ARG A 48 -2.69 -11.79 1.35
CA ARG A 48 -2.76 -13.25 1.20
C ARG A 48 -2.49 -14.01 2.48
N THR A 49 -1.56 -13.54 3.31
CA THR A 49 -1.02 -14.31 4.45
C THR A 49 -1.43 -13.80 5.82
N GLY A 50 -1.84 -12.54 5.93
CA GLY A 50 -2.09 -11.85 7.20
C GLY A 50 -0.83 -11.60 8.05
N HIS A 51 0.37 -11.93 7.57
CA HIS A 51 1.64 -11.80 8.28
C HIS A 51 2.37 -10.48 7.99
N GLN A 52 3.39 -10.16 8.79
CA GLN A 52 4.23 -8.96 8.62
C GLN A 52 3.43 -7.65 8.68
N VAL A 53 2.51 -7.57 9.64
CA VAL A 53 1.51 -6.51 9.75
C VAL A 53 2.12 -5.10 9.82
N GLU A 54 3.17 -4.90 10.63
CA GLU A 54 3.84 -3.59 10.74
C GLU A 54 4.51 -3.18 9.42
N ARG A 55 5.14 -4.13 8.73
CA ARG A 55 5.71 -3.89 7.41
C ARG A 55 4.61 -3.51 6.41
N ALA A 56 3.50 -4.24 6.40
CA ALA A 56 2.37 -3.94 5.55
C ALA A 56 1.81 -2.54 5.80
N ARG A 57 1.63 -2.17 7.08
CA ARG A 57 1.15 -0.84 7.50
C ARG A 57 1.97 0.30 6.89
N LEU A 58 3.28 0.20 6.97
CA LEU A 58 4.18 1.22 6.40
C LEU A 58 4.05 1.32 4.87
N HIS A 59 3.91 0.19 4.17
CA HIS A 59 3.75 0.19 2.71
C HIS A 59 2.34 0.64 2.28
N VAL A 60 1.30 0.37 3.07
CA VAL A 60 -0.05 0.94 2.84
C VAL A 60 0.01 2.46 2.93
N LEU A 61 0.62 3.02 3.98
CA LEU A 61 0.79 4.47 4.13
C LEU A 61 1.55 5.08 2.95
N ARG A 62 2.62 4.42 2.47
CA ARG A 62 3.34 4.87 1.28
C ARG A 62 2.46 4.89 0.03
N LEU A 63 1.65 3.84 -0.21
CA LEU A 63 0.73 3.79 -1.34
C LEU A 63 -0.33 4.90 -1.25
N GLU A 64 -0.89 5.12 -0.07
CA GLU A 64 -1.86 6.20 0.16
C GLU A 64 -1.24 7.59 -0.06
N GLY A 65 0.01 7.80 0.38
CA GLY A 65 0.75 9.02 0.09
C GLY A 65 0.99 9.24 -1.41
N MET A 66 1.37 8.19 -2.15
CA MET A 66 1.51 8.27 -3.61
C MET A 66 0.18 8.58 -4.32
N GLN A 67 -0.94 8.18 -3.73
CA GLN A 67 -2.30 8.42 -4.21
C GLN A 67 -2.87 9.78 -3.81
N GLY A 68 -2.18 10.56 -2.96
CA GLY A 68 -2.69 11.82 -2.43
C GLY A 68 -3.84 11.64 -1.43
N LEU A 69 -3.90 10.50 -0.75
CA LEU A 69 -4.91 10.19 0.27
C LEU A 69 -4.47 10.55 1.69
N LEU A 70 -3.20 10.89 1.87
CA LEU A 70 -2.68 11.42 3.13
C LEU A 70 -2.70 12.96 3.06
N PRO A 71 -3.17 13.63 4.14
CA PRO A 71 -3.19 15.09 4.23
C PRO A 71 -1.80 15.72 4.29
#